data_AF-A0A9E1PIY5-F1
#
_entry.id   AF-A0A9E1PIY5-F1
#
_cell.length_a   1.000
_cell.length_b   1.000
_cell.length_c   1.000
_cell.angle_alpha   90.00
_cell.angle_beta   90.00
_cell.angle_gamma   90.00
#
_symmetry.space_group_name_H-M   'P 1'
#
loop_
_entity.id
_entity.type
_entity.pdbx_description
1 polymer ?
#
loop_
_entity_poly.entity_id
_entity_poly.type
_entity_poly.pdbx_seq_one_letter_code
_entity_poly.pdbx_strand_id
1 'polypeptide(L)'
;MSLLLDNSLVRTDILYRSRFSKPQHLQGKKDRLRNMADALEVKNSSPVAGMRLALIDDVVTTGATARAATSSLLKAGAQSVDIWCIARTGWHIEAA
;
A
#
# COMPACT_ATOMS: atom_id res chain seq x y z
N MET A 1 20.75 -17.09 14.12
CA MET A 1 19.28 -17.12 13.97
C MET A 1 18.96 -16.73 12.54
N SER A 2 18.79 -17.72 11.66
CA SER A 2 18.55 -17.51 10.23
C SER A 2 17.03 -17.47 10.01
N LEU A 3 16.45 -16.28 9.94
CA LEU A 3 15.12 -16.08 9.36
C LEU A 3 15.31 -15.98 7.85
N LEU A 4 15.48 -17.13 7.20
CA LEU A 4 15.22 -17.19 5.77
C LEU A 4 13.70 -17.22 5.62
N LEU A 5 13.16 -16.39 4.74
CA LEU A 5 11.80 -16.53 4.24
C LEU A 5 11.82 -17.64 3.18
N ASP A 6 12.11 -18.86 3.60
CA ASP A 6 12.06 -20.05 2.78
C ASP A 6 10.63 -20.21 2.23
N ASN A 7 10.49 -20.22 0.89
CA ASN A 7 9.23 -20.21 0.14
C ASN A 7 8.43 -18.90 0.05
N SER A 8 9.00 -17.71 0.32
CA SER A 8 8.29 -16.46 0.01
C SER A 8 8.52 -15.99 -1.43
N LEU A 9 7.43 -15.87 -2.20
CA LEU A 9 7.47 -15.31 -3.56
C LEU A 9 7.45 -13.78 -3.48
N VAL A 10 8.50 -13.14 -3.98
CA VAL A 10 8.53 -11.68 -4.14
C VAL A 10 7.88 -11.30 -5.47
N ARG A 11 6.90 -10.40 -5.42
CA ARG A 11 6.16 -9.90 -6.59
C ARG A 11 6.14 -8.38 -6.60
N THR A 12 6.49 -7.80 -7.74
CA THR A 12 6.51 -6.34 -7.96
C THR A 12 5.48 -5.90 -9.01
N ASP A 13 4.63 -6.83 -9.45
CA ASP A 13 3.67 -6.71 -10.54
C ASP A 13 2.21 -6.92 -10.09
N ILE A 14 1.95 -6.83 -8.77
CA ILE A 14 0.59 -6.99 -8.22
C ILE A 14 -0.14 -5.65 -8.18
N LEU A 15 0.53 -4.63 -7.65
CA LEU A 15 -0.03 -3.28 -7.48
C LEU A 15 0.42 -2.37 -8.61
N TYR A 16 -0.54 -1.68 -9.20
CA TYR A 16 -0.31 -0.74 -10.28
C TYR A 16 -0.88 0.62 -9.92
N ARG A 17 -0.21 1.68 -10.38
CA ARG A 17 -0.74 3.03 -10.21
C ARG A 17 -1.74 3.35 -11.33
N SER A 18 -3.02 3.49 -11.00
CA SER A 18 -4.06 3.75 -12.00
C SER A 18 -4.15 5.21 -12.44
N ARG A 19 -3.61 6.15 -11.65
CA ARG A 19 -3.53 7.57 -12.01
C ARG A 19 -2.14 8.16 -11.73
N PHE A 20 -1.53 8.72 -12.77
CA PHE A 20 -0.50 9.76 -12.62
C PHE A 20 -1.22 11.10 -12.47
N SER A 21 -1.34 11.62 -11.24
CA SER A 21 -1.91 12.96 -11.06
C SER A 21 -0.98 13.99 -11.71
N LYS A 22 -1.50 14.79 -12.67
CA LYS A 22 -0.82 15.98 -13.19
C LYS A 22 -0.46 16.93 -12.04
N PRO A 23 0.62 17.74 -12.15
CA PRO A 23 0.90 18.79 -11.17
C PRO A 23 -0.26 19.80 -11.21
N GLN A 24 -1.13 19.78 -10.21
CA GLN A 24 -2.31 20.65 -10.16
C GLN A 24 -2.10 21.76 -9.16
N HIS A 25 -1.75 22.93 -9.70
CA HIS A 25 -1.55 24.19 -8.99
C HIS A 25 -2.86 24.82 -8.44
N LEU A 26 -3.99 24.11 -8.43
CA LEU A 26 -5.31 24.73 -8.20
C LEU A 26 -6.34 23.90 -7.39
N GLN A 27 -5.99 22.78 -6.77
CA GLN A 27 -6.96 21.99 -5.99
C GLN A 27 -6.71 22.06 -4.47
N GLY A 28 -7.81 22.20 -3.72
CA GLY A 28 -7.82 22.40 -2.28
C GLY A 28 -7.24 21.21 -1.50
N LYS A 29 -6.86 21.45 -0.24
CA LYS A 29 -6.20 20.48 0.65
C LYS A 29 -6.92 19.13 0.75
N LYS A 30 -8.26 19.12 0.66
CA LYS A 30 -9.10 17.91 0.72
C LYS A 30 -8.98 17.03 -0.54
N ASP A 31 -8.89 17.63 -1.72
CA ASP A 31 -8.79 16.88 -2.98
C ASP A 31 -7.41 16.25 -3.15
N ARG A 32 -6.35 16.92 -2.66
CA ARG A 32 -4.99 16.35 -2.66
C ARG A 32 -4.85 15.11 -1.79
N LEU A 33 -5.49 15.11 -0.62
CA LEU A 33 -5.48 13.96 0.29
C LEU A 33 -6.26 12.77 -0.27
N ARG A 34 -7.37 13.02 -0.97
CA ARG A 34 -8.13 11.97 -1.68
C ARG A 34 -7.41 11.45 -2.92
N ASN A 35 -6.83 12.34 -3.72
CA ASN A 35 -6.24 11.97 -5.02
C ASN A 35 -4.93 11.16 -4.92
N MET A 36 -4.29 11.09 -3.74
CA MET A 36 -3.12 10.23 -3.53
C MET A 36 -3.47 8.86 -2.94
N ALA A 37 -4.58 8.74 -2.20
CA ALA A 37 -4.91 7.54 -1.43
C ALA A 37 -5.64 6.44 -2.24
N ASP A 38 -6.22 6.77 -3.40
CA ASP A 38 -6.94 5.80 -4.26
C ASP A 38 -6.19 5.50 -5.58
N ALA A 39 -4.87 5.70 -5.60
CA ALA A 39 -4.08 5.59 -6.83
C ALA A 39 -3.58 4.17 -7.15
N LEU A 40 -3.77 3.18 -6.27
CA LEU A 40 -3.22 1.83 -6.43
C LEU A 40 -4.31 0.78 -6.67
N GLU A 41 -4.10 -0.11 -7.62
CA GLU A 41 -5.06 -1.13 -8.03
C GLU A 41 -4.38 -2.49 -8.27
N VAL A 42 -5.15 -3.57 -8.05
CA VAL A 42 -4.74 -4.96 -8.36
C VAL A 42 -5.48 -5.39 -9.63
N LYS A 43 -4.75 -5.65 -10.72
CA LYS A 43 -5.37 -6.05 -12.00
C LYS A 43 -5.79 -7.53 -12.02
N ASN A 44 -5.01 -8.38 -11.38
CA ASN A 44 -5.28 -9.81 -11.28
C ASN A 44 -5.27 -10.21 -9.81
N SER A 45 -6.45 -10.59 -9.29
CA SER A 45 -6.62 -11.00 -7.89
C SER A 45 -6.22 -12.45 -7.61
N SER A 46 -6.06 -13.29 -8.63
CA SER A 46 -5.67 -14.71 -8.46
C SER A 46 -4.42 -14.92 -7.58
N PRO A 47 -3.31 -14.18 -7.74
CA PRO A 47 -2.14 -14.31 -6.86
C PRO A 47 -2.31 -13.69 -5.46
N VAL A 48 -3.42 -13.01 -5.19
CA VAL A 48 -3.67 -12.25 -3.95
C VAL A 48 -4.72 -12.94 -3.07
N ALA A 49 -5.75 -13.54 -3.69
CA ALA A 49 -6.88 -14.11 -3.00
C ALA A 49 -6.47 -15.17 -1.97
N GLY A 50 -6.92 -15.00 -0.72
CA GLY A 50 -6.63 -15.88 0.41
C GLY A 50 -5.20 -15.80 0.96
N MET A 51 -4.32 -14.98 0.39
CA MET A 51 -2.92 -14.89 0.80
C MET A 51 -2.71 -13.96 1.99
N ARG A 52 -1.71 -14.26 2.81
CA ARG A 52 -1.14 -13.33 3.79
C ARG A 52 0.04 -12.63 3.15
N LEU A 53 -0.03 -11.32 3.03
CA LEU A 53 0.92 -10.55 2.25
C LEU A 53 1.74 -9.63 3.14
N ALA A 54 3.02 -9.46 2.81
CA ALA A 54 3.86 -8.41 3.37
C ALA A 54 4.12 -7.36 2.27
N LEU A 55 3.75 -6.11 2.53
CA LEU A 55 4.19 -4.96 1.75
C LEU A 55 5.53 -4.48 2.29
N ILE A 56 6.52 -4.40 1.40
CA ILE A 56 7.87 -3.97 1.76
C ILE A 56 8.11 -2.58 1.18
N ASP A 57 8.50 -1.65 2.04
CA ASP A 57 8.90 -0.29 1.67
C ASP A 57 10.13 0.13 2.48
N ASP A 58 10.91 1.11 2.03
CA ASP A 58 12.06 1.59 2.80
C ASP A 58 11.60 2.48 3.97
N VAL A 59 10.74 3.47 3.68
CA VAL A 59 10.29 4.49 4.62
C VAL A 59 8.78 4.71 4.52
N VAL A 60 8.06 4.44 5.61
CA VAL A 60 6.65 4.79 5.72
C VAL A 60 6.50 6.15 6.39
N THR A 61 6.01 7.14 5.64
CA THR A 61 5.75 8.48 6.21
C THR A 61 4.35 8.58 6.82
N THR A 62 3.41 9.25 6.14
CA THR A 62 2.00 9.38 6.60
C THR A 62 1.24 8.06 6.58
N GLY A 63 1.79 7.03 5.94
CA GLY A 63 1.12 5.76 5.68
C GLY A 63 0.07 5.84 4.58
N ALA A 64 -0.09 6.96 3.86
CA ALA A 64 -1.09 7.08 2.80
C ALA A 64 -0.90 6.03 1.69
N THR A 65 0.33 5.86 1.20
CA THR A 65 0.66 4.85 0.18
C THR A 65 0.42 3.43 0.69
N ALA A 66 0.88 3.12 1.90
CA ALA A 66 0.70 1.80 2.48
C ALA A 66 -0.78 1.47 2.73
N ARG A 67 -1.58 2.44 3.22
CA ARG A 67 -3.04 2.27 3.37
C ARG A 67 -3.74 2.05 2.03
N ALA A 68 -3.35 2.79 0.99
CA ALA A 68 -3.88 2.62 -0.37
C ALA A 68 -3.61 1.20 -0.88
N ALA A 69 -2.35 0.75 -0.79
CA ALA A 69 -1.91 -0.57 -1.19
C ALA A 69 -2.65 -1.68 -0.43
N THR A 70 -2.68 -1.59 0.91
CA THR A 70 -3.39 -2.53 1.79
C THR A 70 -4.88 -2.59 1.45
N SER A 71 -5.54 -1.45 1.27
CA SER A 71 -6.96 -1.39 0.89
C SER A 71 -7.22 -2.13 -0.43
N SER A 72 -6.39 -1.92 -1.45
CA SER A 72 -6.54 -2.58 -2.75
C SER A 72 -6.25 -4.08 -2.70
N LEU A 73 -5.27 -4.52 -1.91
CA LEU A 73 -4.98 -5.95 -1.72
C LEU A 73 -6.10 -6.67 -0.94
N LEU A 74 -6.62 -6.05 0.13
CA LEU A 74 -7.74 -6.61 0.90
C LEU A 74 -9.01 -6.68 0.05
N LYS A 75 -9.31 -5.64 -0.74
CA LYS A 75 -10.42 -5.67 -1.72
C LYS A 75 -10.25 -6.75 -2.78
N ALA A 76 -9.01 -7.06 -3.16
CA ALA A 76 -8.68 -8.16 -4.08
C ALA A 76 -8.72 -9.55 -3.41
N GLY A 77 -9.06 -9.63 -2.12
CA GLY A 77 -9.29 -10.88 -1.41
C GLY A 77 -8.12 -11.38 -0.58
N ALA A 78 -7.08 -10.57 -0.32
CA ALA A 78 -6.02 -10.93 0.62
C ALA A 78 -6.61 -11.24 2.00
N GLN A 79 -6.07 -12.26 2.67
CA GLN A 79 -6.47 -12.61 4.04
C GLN A 79 -5.97 -11.58 5.05
N SER A 80 -4.72 -11.13 4.89
CA SER A 80 -4.09 -10.10 5.72
C SER A 80 -2.98 -9.40 4.94
N VAL A 81 -2.66 -8.18 5.36
CA VAL A 81 -1.55 -7.40 4.79
C VAL A 81 -0.77 -6.75 5.92
N ASP A 82 0.48 -7.15 6.08
CA ASP A 82 1.44 -6.52 6.99
C ASP A 82 2.30 -5.52 6.24
N ILE A 83 2.74 -4.45 6.90
CA ILE A 83 3.63 -3.43 6.31
C ILE A 83 4.98 -3.53 7.00
N TRP A 84 6.00 -3.88 6.22
CA TRP A 84 7.38 -4.02 6.67
C TRP A 84 8.18 -2.85 6.10
N CYS A 85 8.78 -2.06 6.99
CA CYS A 85 9.62 -0.94 6.58
C CYS A 85 10.78 -0.76 7.55
N ILE A 86 11.86 -0.15 7.05
CA ILE A 86 13.07 0.09 7.84
C ILE A 86 12.85 1.29 8.77
N ALA A 87 12.19 2.33 8.26
CA ALA A 87 11.89 3.53 9.03
C ALA A 87 10.42 3.93 8.89
N ARG A 88 9.89 4.55 9.96
CA ARG A 88 8.59 5.20 9.93
C ARG A 88 8.66 6.60 10.53
N THR A 89 7.92 7.54 9.98
CA THR A 89 7.70 8.84 10.65
C THR A 89 6.41 8.79 11.46
N GLY A 90 6.33 9.61 12.53
CA GLY A 90 5.26 9.55 13.52
C GLY A 90 3.86 9.61 12.88
N TRP A 91 3.03 8.61 13.18
CA TRP A 91 1.61 8.65 12.84
C TRP A 91 0.96 9.66 13.80
N HIS A 92 0.32 10.71 13.30
CA HIS A 92 -0.78 11.30 14.05
C HIS A 92 -1.93 10.29 13.98
N ILE A 93 -2.03 9.45 14.99
CA ILE A 93 -3.24 8.70 15.27
C ILE A 93 -4.17 9.75 15.89
N GLU A 94 -5.05 10.36 15.11
CA GLU A 94 -6.27 10.93 15.71
C GLU A 94 -7.01 9.73 16.30
N ALA A 95 -6.85 9.54 17.61
CA ALA A 95 -7.66 8.61 18.36
C ALA A 95 -9.12 9.02 18.16
N ALA A 96 -9.93 8.05 17.71
CA ALA A 96 -11.38 8.19 17.63
C ALA A 96 -11.99 8.51 18.99
#